data_AF-A0A2B8ANJ0-F1
#
_entry.id   AF-A0A2B8ANJ0-F1
#
_cell.length_a   1.000
_cell.length_b   1.000
_cell.length_c   1.000
_cell.angle_alpha   90.00
_cell.angle_beta   90.00
_cell.angle_gamma   90.00
#
_symmetry.space_group_name_H-M   'P 1'
#
loop_
_entity.id
_entity.type
_entity.pdbx_description
1 polymer ?
#
loop_
_entity_poly.entity_id
_entity_poly.type
_entity_poly.pdbx_seq_one_letter_code
_entity_poly.pdbx_strand_id
1 'polypeptide(L)' 'MPSPSTPSTPSITCSSLGFGWADGTPVLADFDLAVGPGRTGLVGRNGSGKSTLLRLMAG' A
#
# COMPACT_ATOMS: atom_id res chain seq x y z
N MET A 1 1.49 -9.03 -34.98
CA MET A 1 1.76 -8.02 -33.94
C MET A 1 1.30 -8.60 -32.61
N PRO A 2 2.09 -8.53 -31.52
CA PRO A 2 1.61 -8.97 -30.22
C PRO A 2 0.57 -7.96 -29.72
N SER A 3 -0.63 -8.45 -29.37
CA SER A 3 -1.68 -7.62 -28.73
C SER A 3 -1.16 -7.06 -27.40
N PRO A 4 -1.60 -5.85 -26.98
CA PRO A 4 -1.32 -5.39 -25.63
C PRO A 4 -2.02 -6.35 -24.65
N SER A 5 -1.23 -7.12 -23.91
CA SER A 5 -1.72 -7.94 -22.81
C SER A 5 -2.39 -7.01 -21.80
N THR A 6 -3.71 -7.11 -21.68
CA THR A 6 -4.55 -6.36 -20.74
C THR A 6 -3.85 -6.34 -19.38
N PRO A 7 -3.47 -5.16 -18.84
CA PRO A 7 -2.83 -5.12 -17.53
C PRO A 7 -3.82 -5.70 -16.52
N SER A 8 -3.37 -6.70 -15.79
CA SER A 8 -4.13 -7.33 -14.71
C SER A 8 -4.61 -6.24 -13.76
N THR A 9 -5.90 -5.94 -13.76
CA THR A 9 -6.47 -4.82 -13.00
C THR A 9 -6.09 -4.96 -11.52
N PRO A 10 -5.38 -3.98 -10.92
CA PRO A 10 -5.08 -4.04 -9.49
C PRO A 10 -6.38 -3.96 -8.71
N SER A 11 -6.54 -4.83 -7.72
CA SER A 11 -7.71 -4.87 -6.84
C SER A 11 -7.68 -3.74 -5.80
N ILE A 12 -6.48 -3.30 -5.40
CA ILE A 12 -6.28 -2.18 -4.47
C ILE A 12 -5.14 -1.31 -5.00
N THR A 13 -5.37 0.01 -5.10
CA THR A 13 -4.34 0.99 -5.43
C THR A 13 -4.36 2.10 -4.40
N CYS A 14 -3.20 2.35 -3.80
CA CYS A 14 -2.91 3.44 -2.90
C CYS A 14 -1.81 4.28 -3.54
N SER A 15 -2.01 5.59 -3.63
CA SER A 15 -1.01 6.51 -4.19
C SER A 15 -0.72 7.65 -3.24
N SER A 16 0.56 8.00 -3.09
CA SER A 16 1.05 9.09 -2.22
C SER A 16 0.50 9.04 -0.80
N LEU A 17 0.47 7.84 -0.20
CA LEU A 17 -0.12 7.64 1.11
C LEU A 17 0.84 8.14 2.21
N GLY A 18 0.39 9.14 2.96
CA GLY A 18 1.10 9.71 4.09
C GLY A 18 0.40 9.35 5.41
N PHE A 19 1.16 8.86 6.39
CA PHE A 19 0.66 8.65 7.74
C PHE A 19 1.69 9.10 8.77
N GLY A 20 1.26 9.91 9.73
CA GLY A 20 2.04 10.31 10.89
C GLY A 20 1.29 9.96 12.17
N TRP A 21 2.04 9.69 13.23
CA TRP A 21 1.47 9.63 14.57
C TRP A 21 1.05 11.03 15.04
N ALA A 22 0.18 11.10 16.05
CA ALA A 22 -0.28 12.37 16.62
C ALA A 22 0.85 13.20 17.25
N ASP A 23 2.00 12.57 17.54
CA ASP A 23 3.21 13.23 18.02
C ASP A 23 4.02 13.92 16.90
N GLY A 24 3.57 13.83 15.64
CA GLY A 24 4.23 14.41 14.47
C GLY A 24 5.25 13.49 13.80
N THR A 25 5.49 12.28 14.32
CA THR A 25 6.43 11.33 13.73
C THR A 25 5.86 10.75 12.43
N PRO A 26 6.50 10.98 11.27
CA PRO A 26 6.08 10.37 10.01
C PRO A 26 6.37 8.87 10.05
N VAL A 27 5.36 8.06 9.76
CA VAL A 27 5.44 6.59 9.72
C VAL A 27 5.45 6.09 8.28
N LEU A 28 4.64 6.71 7.44
CA LEU A 28 4.64 6.54 5.99
C LEU A 28 4.71 7.91 5.34
N ALA A 29 5.59 8.05 4.36
CA ALA A 29 5.69 9.22 3.51
C ALA A 29 5.80 8.72 2.06
N ASP A 30 4.99 9.30 1.18
CA ASP A 30 4.99 9.00 -0.27
C ASP A 30 4.90 7.50 -0.58
N PHE A 31 3.97 6.80 0.09
CA PHE A 31 3.81 5.36 -0.10
C PHE A 31 2.83 5.05 -1.24
N ASP A 32 3.35 4.46 -2.31
CA ASP A 32 2.58 3.93 -3.43
C ASP A 32 2.50 2.40 -3.35
N LEU A 33 1.29 1.85 -3.45
CA LEU A 33 1.05 0.41 -3.44
C LEU A 33 -0.05 0.05 -4.42
N ALA A 34 0.27 -0.84 -5.36
CA ALA A 34 -0.69 -1.49 -6.22
C ALA A 34 -0.70 -2.98 -5.92
N VAL A 35 -1.83 -3.51 -5.46
CA VAL A 35 -2.02 -4.93 -5.18
C VAL A 35 -2.90 -5.54 -6.26
N GLY A 36 -2.36 -6.53 -6.97
CA GLY A 36 -3.10 -7.33 -7.94
C GLY A 36 -3.98 -8.41 -7.30
N PRO A 37 -4.79 -9.12 -8.10
CA PRO A 37 -5.56 -10.26 -7.62
C PRO A 37 -4.63 -11.34 -7.04
N GLY A 38 -4.91 -11.77 -5.79
CA GLY A 38 -4.12 -12.77 -5.09
C GLY A 38 -4.00 -12.50 -3.59
N ARG A 39 -3.06 -13.19 -2.93
CA ARG A 39 -2.72 -12.97 -1.52
C ARG A 39 -1.39 -12.23 -1.45
N THR A 40 -1.39 -11.05 -0.83
CA THR A 40 -0.20 -10.22 -0.66
C THR A 40 0.10 -10.06 0.83
N GLY A 41 1.34 -10.36 1.22
CA GLY A 41 1.82 -10.18 2.58
C GLY A 41 2.58 -8.87 2.74
N LEU A 42 2.22 -8.07 3.75
CA LEU A 42 2.96 -6.86 4.12
C LEU A 42 3.98 -7.19 5.21
N VAL A 43 5.28 -7.09 4.89
CA VAL A 43 6.40 -7.38 5.81
C VAL A 43 7.25 -6.13 6.00
N GLY A 44 7.82 -5.97 7.20
CA GLY A 44 8.61 -4.79 7.56
C GLY A 44 8.98 -4.82 9.03
N ARG A 45 9.85 -3.90 9.46
CA ARG A 45 10.37 -3.83 10.83
C ARG A 45 9.24 -3.57 11.85
N ASN A 46 9.37 -4.07 13.08
CA ASN A 46 8.40 -3.73 14.14
C ASN A 46 8.37 -2.22 14.36
N GLY A 47 7.17 -1.64 14.41
CA GLY A 47 6.97 -0.19 14.45
C GLY A 47 6.87 0.53 13.10
N SER A 48 7.07 -0.16 11.97
CA SER A 48 7.04 0.46 10.63
C SER A 48 5.65 0.86 10.10
N GLY A 49 4.61 0.84 10.94
CA GLY A 49 3.25 1.24 10.52
C GLY A 49 2.45 0.23 9.70
N LYS A 50 2.85 -1.05 9.63
CA LYS A 50 2.10 -2.06 8.84
C LYS A 50 0.64 -2.21 9.25
N SER A 51 0.37 -2.33 10.55
CA SER A 51 -1.01 -2.41 11.05
C SER A 51 -1.77 -1.12 10.76
N THR A 52 -1.09 0.02 10.74
CA THR A 52 -1.69 1.29 10.33
C THR A 52 -2.01 1.32 8.84
N LEU A 53 -1.09 0.86 7.99
CA LEU A 53 -1.28 0.73 6.55
C LEU A 53 -2.48 -0.20 6.25
N LEU A 54 -2.57 -1.32 6.95
CA LEU A 54 -3.72 -2.24 6.86
C LEU A 54 -5.03 -1.59 7.31
N ARG A 55 -5.02 -0.76 8.37
CA ARG A 55 -6.19 0.02 8.79
C ARG A 55 -6.60 1.06 7.73
N LEU A 56 -5.63 1.80 7.19
CA LEU A 56 -5.88 2.80 6.14
C LEU A 56 -6.44 2.16 4.86
N MET A 57 -5.98 0.96 4.51
CA MET A 57 -6.53 0.20 3.38
C MET A 57 -7.91 -0.42 3.68
N ALA A 58 -8.20 -0.75 4.94
CA ALA A 58 -9.48 -1.31 5.34
C ALA A 58 -10.59 -0.25 5.45
N GLY A 59 -10.22 1.04 5.61
CA GLY A 59 -11.15 2.13 5.93
C GLY A 59 -11.26 2.35 7.43
#